data_AF-A0A1W9H431-F1
#
_entry.id   AF-A0A1W9H431-F1
#
_cell.length_a   1.000
_cell.length_b   1.000
_cell.length_c   1.000
_cell.angle_alpha   90.00
_cell.angle_beta   90.00
_cell.angle_gamma   90.00
#
_symmetry.space_group_name_H-M   'P 1'
#
loop_
_entity.id
_entity.type
_entity.pdbx_description
1 polymer ?
#
loop_
_entity_poly.entity_id
_entity_poly.type
_entity_poly.pdbx_seq_one_letter_code
_entity_poly.pdbx_strand_id
1 'polypeptide(L)'
;MQRPFIPAAIALILSCTVTVAHAQKNQPADSREAVSRMAKELGLSEAQRNQVETIFSAERKKVEAVFKEERNKLQQIQEQTRISLQAILTPEQMDKLENKMRQQNDKNNAPKK
;
A
#
# COMPACT_ATOMS: atom_id res chain seq x y z
N MET A 1 -29.29 -43.88 1.41
CA MET A 1 -29.13 -42.76 0.45
C MET A 1 -29.36 -41.47 1.20
N GLN A 2 -28.34 -40.62 1.33
CA GLN A 2 -28.35 -39.14 1.29
C GLN A 2 -26.90 -38.70 1.58
N ARG A 3 -26.22 -38.19 0.56
CA ARG A 3 -24.88 -37.57 0.67
C ARG A 3 -25.09 -36.06 0.76
N PRO A 4 -24.40 -35.32 1.65
CA PRO A 4 -24.44 -33.87 1.62
C PRO A 4 -23.67 -33.38 0.39
N PHE A 5 -24.38 -32.67 -0.48
CA PHE A 5 -23.77 -31.88 -1.56
C PHE A 5 -22.95 -30.77 -0.92
N ILE A 6 -21.63 -30.83 -1.09
CA ILE A 6 -20.72 -29.71 -0.85
C ILE A 6 -20.76 -28.87 -2.13
N PRO A 7 -21.34 -27.64 -2.12
CA PRO A 7 -21.18 -26.77 -3.27
C PRO A 7 -19.72 -26.31 -3.32
N ALA A 8 -18.98 -26.88 -4.26
CA ALA A 8 -17.69 -26.42 -4.70
C ALA A 8 -17.83 -25.04 -5.36
N ALA A 9 -17.31 -24.00 -4.72
CA ALA A 9 -16.98 -22.66 -5.25
C ALA A 9 -16.58 -21.84 -4.00
N ILE A 10 -15.40 -21.25 -3.80
CA ILE A 10 -14.40 -20.68 -4.68
C ILE A 10 -13.11 -20.68 -3.86
N ALA A 11 -12.15 -21.55 -4.17
CA ALA A 11 -10.79 -21.43 -3.65
C ALA A 11 -10.01 -20.51 -4.60
N LEU A 12 -10.28 -19.21 -4.58
CA LEU A 12 -9.46 -18.23 -5.29
C LEU A 12 -8.24 -17.94 -4.41
N ILE A 13 -7.20 -18.73 -4.63
CA ILE A 13 -5.85 -18.45 -4.15
C ILE A 13 -5.44 -17.11 -4.77
N LEU A 14 -5.60 -16.04 -3.98
CA LEU A 14 -5.23 -14.70 -4.37
C LEU A 14 -3.71 -14.57 -4.27
N SER A 15 -3.02 -14.95 -5.34
CA SER A 15 -1.60 -14.71 -5.53
C SER A 15 -1.33 -13.21 -5.54
N CYS A 16 -0.92 -12.65 -4.40
CA CYS A 16 -0.50 -11.26 -4.26
C CYS A 16 0.83 -11.04 -4.99
N THR A 17 0.78 -10.65 -6.27
CA THR A 17 1.89 -9.95 -6.91
C THR A 17 1.91 -8.51 -6.40
N VAL A 18 2.87 -8.20 -5.52
CA VAL A 18 3.03 -6.85 -4.96
C VAL A 18 3.66 -5.94 -6.01
N THR A 19 2.85 -5.27 -6.83
CA THR A 19 3.30 -4.08 -7.55
C THR A 19 3.17 -2.88 -6.62
N VAL A 20 4.30 -2.43 -6.06
CA VAL A 20 4.37 -1.19 -5.28
C VAL A 20 4.22 -0.02 -6.25
N ALA A 21 2.98 0.43 -6.46
CA ALA A 21 2.68 1.63 -7.20
C ALA A 21 2.03 2.65 -6.27
N HIS A 22 2.79 3.72 -6.01
CA HIS A 22 2.36 5.04 -5.56
C HIS A 22 1.85 5.18 -4.12
N ALA A 23 2.77 5.68 -3.29
CA ALA A 23 2.40 6.52 -2.17
C ALA A 23 1.57 7.74 -2.66
N GLN A 24 0.65 8.17 -1.80
CA GLN A 24 -0.05 9.47 -1.79
C GLN A 24 -1.37 9.57 -2.58
N LYS A 25 -2.48 9.20 -1.94
CA LYS A 25 -3.41 10.16 -1.29
C LYS A 25 -4.48 9.39 -0.53
N ASN A 26 -4.67 9.70 0.75
CA ASN A 26 -5.86 9.26 1.47
C ASN A 26 -7.10 9.81 0.77
N GLN A 27 -7.82 8.98 0.00
CA GLN A 27 -9.18 9.29 -0.39
C GLN A 27 -10.08 8.08 -0.10
N PRO A 28 -10.87 8.10 0.98
CA PRO A 28 -11.89 7.08 1.23
C PRO A 28 -12.95 7.01 0.12
N ALA A 29 -13.02 8.04 -0.74
CA ALA A 29 -13.82 8.07 -1.96
C ALA A 29 -13.37 7.01 -2.97
N ASP A 30 -12.06 6.80 -3.14
CA ASP A 30 -11.50 5.92 -4.18
C ASP A 30 -11.79 4.43 -3.91
N SER A 31 -11.64 4.00 -2.65
CA SER A 31 -11.91 2.59 -2.28
C SER A 31 -13.39 2.22 -2.36
N ARG A 32 -14.30 3.14 -1.98
CA ARG A 32 -15.75 2.90 -2.11
C ARG A 32 -16.19 2.90 -3.56
N GLU A 33 -15.61 3.78 -4.37
CA GLU A 33 -15.86 3.80 -5.81
C GLU A 33 -15.38 2.52 -6.49
N ALA A 34 -14.18 2.03 -6.13
CA ALA A 34 -13.66 0.75 -6.62
C ALA A 34 -14.57 -0.43 -6.27
N VAL A 35 -15.04 -0.53 -5.02
CA VAL A 35 -16.00 -1.57 -4.61
C VAL A 35 -17.33 -1.41 -5.32
N SER A 36 -17.80 -0.18 -5.54
CA SER A 36 -19.03 0.09 -6.29
C SER A 36 -18.94 -0.36 -7.75
N ARG A 37 -17.81 -0.09 -8.42
CA ARG A 37 -17.53 -0.55 -9.80
C ARG A 37 -17.48 -2.08 -9.86
N MET A 38 -16.72 -2.70 -8.96
CA MET A 38 -16.65 -4.16 -8.84
C MET A 38 -18.03 -4.79 -8.58
N ALA A 39 -18.81 -4.21 -7.67
CA ALA A 39 -20.16 -4.69 -7.35
C ALA A 39 -21.07 -4.64 -8.58
N LYS A 40 -20.97 -3.59 -9.40
CA LYS A 40 -21.71 -3.46 -10.65
C LYS A 40 -21.25 -4.48 -11.70
N GLU A 41 -19.95 -4.65 -11.88
CA GLU A 41 -19.38 -5.58 -12.86
C GLU A 41 -19.70 -7.05 -12.54
N LEU A 42 -19.74 -7.39 -11.25
CA LEU A 42 -20.03 -8.75 -10.78
C LEU A 42 -21.53 -8.98 -10.50
N GLY A 43 -22.37 -7.96 -10.66
CA GLY A 43 -23.81 -8.05 -10.37
C GLY A 43 -24.13 -8.38 -8.91
N LEU A 44 -23.35 -7.84 -7.96
CA LEU A 44 -23.54 -8.11 -6.54
C LEU A 44 -24.83 -7.48 -6.02
N SER A 45 -25.56 -8.23 -5.20
CA SER A 45 -26.63 -7.68 -4.36
C SER A 45 -26.09 -6.68 -3.33
N GLU A 46 -26.99 -5.88 -2.76
CA GLU A 46 -26.64 -4.93 -1.70
C GLU A 46 -26.04 -5.63 -0.47
N ALA A 47 -26.59 -6.78 -0.08
CA ALA A 47 -26.09 -7.56 1.04
C ALA A 47 -24.65 -8.05 0.80
N GLN A 48 -24.35 -8.56 -0.41
CA GLN A 48 -23.01 -8.99 -0.80
C GLN A 48 -22.04 -7.81 -0.86
N ARG A 49 -22.46 -6.67 -1.40
CA ARG A 49 -21.66 -5.44 -1.43
C ARG A 49 -21.26 -5.01 -0.01
N ASN A 50 -22.19 -5.01 0.93
CA ASN A 50 -21.92 -4.64 2.33
C ASN A 50 -20.90 -5.58 2.98
N GLN A 51 -20.96 -6.88 2.67
CA GLN A 51 -19.96 -7.85 3.14
C GLN A 51 -18.57 -7.57 2.54
N VAL A 52 -18.49 -7.28 1.24
CA VAL A 52 -17.23 -6.92 0.56
C VAL A 52 -16.63 -5.63 1.12
N GLU A 53 -17.44 -4.59 1.32
CA GLU A 53 -16.99 -3.34 1.95
C GLU A 53 -16.43 -3.57 3.36
N THR A 54 -17.06 -4.46 4.12
CA THR A 54 -16.60 -4.86 5.47
C THR A 54 -15.25 -5.56 5.42
N ILE A 55 -15.07 -6.52 4.51
CA ILE A 55 -13.82 -7.25 4.32
C ILE A 55 -12.68 -6.29 3.95
N PHE A 56 -12.86 -5.46 2.92
CA PHE A 56 -11.81 -4.54 2.50
C PHE A 56 -11.48 -3.49 3.57
N SER A 57 -12.46 -3.04 4.34
CA SER A 57 -12.23 -2.13 5.47
C SER A 57 -11.38 -2.78 6.57
N ALA A 58 -11.59 -4.06 6.85
CA ALA A 58 -10.79 -4.82 7.81
C ALA A 58 -9.36 -5.05 7.30
N GLU A 59 -9.20 -5.47 6.04
CA GLU A 59 -7.87 -5.70 5.45
C GLU A 59 -7.06 -4.41 5.34
N ARG A 60 -7.70 -3.28 5.01
CA ARG A 60 -7.04 -1.96 4.99
C ARG A 60 -6.39 -1.63 6.33
N LYS A 61 -7.06 -1.91 7.46
CA LYS A 61 -6.50 -1.68 8.80
C LYS A 61 -5.28 -2.54 9.07
N LYS A 62 -5.27 -3.80 8.61
CA LYS A 62 -4.12 -4.69 8.75
C LYS A 62 -2.94 -4.17 7.93
N VAL A 63 -3.20 -3.77 6.69
CA VAL A 63 -2.20 -3.16 5.80
C VAL A 63 -1.63 -1.89 6.41
N GLU A 64 -2.46 -0.99 6.94
CA GLU A 64 -2.03 0.23 7.62
C GLU A 64 -1.13 -0.06 8.84
N ALA A 65 -1.45 -1.09 9.62
CA ALA A 65 -0.62 -1.52 10.74
C ALA A 65 0.77 -1.98 10.27
N VAL A 66 0.84 -2.79 9.21
CA VAL A 66 2.12 -3.23 8.61
C VAL A 66 2.91 -2.04 8.11
N PHE A 67 2.29 -1.13 7.35
CA PHE A 67 2.98 0.07 6.86
C PHE A 67 3.51 0.95 8.00
N LYS A 68 2.76 1.07 9.11
CA LYS A 68 3.20 1.84 10.28
C LYS A 68 4.43 1.20 10.92
N GLU A 69 4.45 -0.12 11.08
CA GLU A 69 5.60 -0.84 11.61
C GLU A 69 6.83 -0.69 10.71
N GLU A 70 6.66 -0.94 9.42
CA GLU A 70 7.76 -0.87 8.44
C GLU A 70 8.28 0.55 8.27
N ARG A 71 7.43 1.57 8.36
CA ARG A 71 7.86 2.98 8.32
C ARG A 71 8.86 3.28 9.43
N ASN A 72 8.63 2.80 10.65
CA ASN A 72 9.54 3.01 11.77
C ASN A 72 10.89 2.32 11.53
N LYS A 73 10.88 1.07 11.04
CA LYS A 73 12.12 0.33 10.70
C LYS A 73 12.91 1.06 9.62
N LEU A 74 12.24 1.55 8.58
CA LEU A 74 12.88 2.31 7.51
C LEU A 74 13.49 3.62 8.00
N GLN A 75 12.84 4.33 8.93
CA GLN A 75 13.41 5.54 9.54
C GLN A 75 14.68 5.24 10.34
N GLN A 76 14.71 4.13 11.09
CA GLN A 76 15.90 3.71 11.82
C GLN A 76 17.06 3.36 10.87
N ILE A 77 16.77 2.63 9.78
CA ILE A 77 17.78 2.30 8.75
C ILE A 77 18.33 3.57 8.10
N GLN A 78 17.47 4.54 7.79
CA GLN A 78 17.89 5.83 7.22
C GLN A 78 18.81 6.59 8.17
N GLU A 79 18.48 6.64 9.47
CA GLU A 79 19.33 7.31 10.47
C GLU A 79 20.68 6.61 10.63
N GLN A 80 20.67 5.27 10.72
CA GLN A 80 21.92 4.51 10.82
C GLN A 80 22.80 4.71 9.57
N THR A 81 22.19 4.75 8.39
CA THR A 81 22.90 5.04 7.14
C THR A 81 23.51 6.43 7.15
N ARG A 82 22.77 7.43 7.65
CA ARG A 82 23.25 8.81 7.80
C ARG A 82 24.49 8.85 8.71
N ILE A 83 24.44 8.21 9.86
CA ILE A 83 25.56 8.12 10.80
C ILE A 83 26.78 7.47 10.13
N SER A 84 26.59 6.34 9.45
CA SER A 84 27.66 5.63 8.75
C SER A 84 28.30 6.48 7.64
N LEU A 85 27.50 7.29 6.93
CA LEU A 85 28.02 8.20 5.91
C LEU A 85 28.77 9.40 6.51
N GLN A 86 28.33 9.94 7.66
CA GLN A 86 29.04 11.03 8.35
C GLN A 86 30.44 10.62 8.83
N ALA A 87 30.68 9.32 9.06
CA ALA A 87 31.99 8.82 9.43
C ALA A 87 33.00 8.83 8.26
N ILE A 88 32.53 8.97 7.01
CA ILE A 88 33.35 8.85 5.79
C ILE A 88 33.36 10.16 5.00
N LEU A 89 32.23 10.87 4.96
CA LEU A 89 32.04 12.09 4.19
C LEU A 89 32.39 13.33 5.00
N THR A 90 32.92 14.36 4.34
CA THR A 90 33.00 15.69 4.95
C THR A 90 31.60 16.31 5.11
N PRO A 91 31.41 17.30 6.00
CA PRO A 91 30.12 17.99 6.14
C PRO A 91 29.59 18.54 4.82
N GLU A 92 30.45 19.18 4.02
CA GLU A 92 30.09 19.73 2.71
C GLU A 92 29.64 18.65 1.70
N GLN A 93 30.29 17.48 1.73
CA GLN A 93 29.89 16.34 0.89
C GLN A 93 28.53 15.77 1.31
N MET A 94 28.27 15.72 2.61
CA MET A 94 26.98 15.27 3.14
C MET A 94 25.85 16.22 2.74
N ASP A 95 26.03 17.53 2.91
CA ASP A 95 25.04 18.53 2.50
C ASP A 95 24.72 18.44 1.01
N LYS A 96 25.75 18.24 0.17
CA LYS A 96 25.58 18.04 -1.27
C LYS A 96 24.77 16.77 -1.58
N LEU A 97 25.01 15.68 -0.85
CA LEU A 97 24.28 14.42 -1.01
C LEU A 97 22.79 14.61 -0.66
N GLU A 98 22.50 15.22 0.49
CA GLU A 98 21.12 15.47 0.94
C GLU A 98 20.34 16.33 -0.04
N ASN A 99 20.95 17.41 -0.52
CA ASN A 99 20.33 18.29 -1.51
C ASN A 99 20.01 17.54 -2.81
N LYS A 100 20.91 16.66 -3.27
CA LYS A 100 20.67 15.84 -4.47
C LYS A 100 19.51 14.86 -4.26
N MET A 101 19.44 14.22 -3.09
CA MET A 101 18.34 13.31 -2.75
C MET A 101 16.99 14.03 -2.70
N ARG A 102 16.94 15.22 -2.08
CA ARG A 102 15.72 16.06 -2.03
C ARG A 102 15.24 16.43 -3.43
N GLN A 103 16.14 16.95 -4.27
CA GLN A 103 15.81 17.31 -5.66
C GLN A 103 15.30 16.11 -6.48
N GLN A 104 15.86 14.92 -6.27
CA GLN A 104 15.39 13.72 -6.96
C GLN A 104 13.98 13.32 -6.50
N ASN A 105 13.70 13.40 -5.20
CA ASN A 105 12.36 13.19 -4.68
C ASN A 105 11.37 14.21 -5.25
N ASP A 106 11.72 15.50 -5.30
CA ASP A 106 10.82 16.54 -5.83
C ASP A 106 10.51 16.31 -7.32
N LYS A 107 11.51 15.89 -8.12
CA LYS A 107 11.30 15.51 -9.53
C LYS A 107 10.36 14.33 -9.69
N ASN A 108 10.47 13.33 -8.83
CA ASN A 108 9.61 12.14 -8.88
C ASN A 108 8.17 12.44 -8.43
N ASN A 109 7.98 13.45 -7.56
CA ASN A 109 6.67 13.86 -7.05
C ASN A 109 6.01 14.99 -7.86
N ALA A 110 6.69 15.54 -8.86
CA ALA A 110 6.13 16.58 -9.72
C ALA A 110 4.99 16.02 -10.59
N PRO A 111 3.86 16.73 -10.74
CA PRO A 111 2.78 16.30 -11.62
C PRO A 111 3.28 16.27 -13.06
N LYS A 112 3.16 15.10 -13.72
CA LYS A 112 3.42 14.98 -15.15
C LYS A 112 2.34 15.79 -15.89
N LYS A 113 2.77 16.81 -16.64
CA LYS A 113 1.89 17.63 -17.51
C LYS A 113 1.32 16.82 -18.65
#